data_AF-A0A540MZS2-F1
#
_entry.id   AF-A0A540MZS2-F1
#
_cell.length_a   1.000
_cell.length_b   1.000
_cell.length_c   1.000
_cell.angle_alpha   90.00
_cell.angle_beta   90.00
_cell.angle_gamma   90.00
#
_symmetry.space_group_name_H-M   'P 1'
#
loop_
_entity.id
_entity.type
_entity.pdbx_description
1 polymer ?
#
loop_
_entity_poly.entity_id
_entity_poly.type
_entity_poly.pdbx_seq_one_letter_code
_entity_poly.pdbx_strand_id
1 'polypeptide(L)' 'MEISGESKWVKLKAVEATPESFGEYGQVVEASPDGDVFGPSDAQLDLSHGVPR' A
#
# COMPACT_ATOMS: atom_id res chain seq x y z
N MET A 1 3.62 -22.74 22.66
CA MET A 1 2.25 -22.69 22.10
C MET A 1 2.37 -23.11 20.66
N GLU A 2 1.85 -24.29 20.33
CA GLU A 2 1.89 -24.83 18.97
C GLU A 2 0.89 -24.05 18.12
N ILE A 3 1.37 -23.28 17.15
CA ILE A 3 0.51 -22.77 16.07
C ILE A 3 0.25 -23.90 15.08
N SER A 4 -0.55 -24.87 15.49
CA SER A 4 -1.17 -25.83 14.58
C SER A 4 -2.27 -25.11 13.81
N GLY A 5 -1.87 -24.31 12.83
CA GLY A 5 -2.75 -23.63 11.90
C GLY A 5 -2.62 -24.29 10.54
N GLU A 6 -3.53 -25.20 10.21
CA GLU A 6 -3.69 -25.73 8.87
C GLU A 6 -3.80 -24.54 7.89
N SER A 7 -2.85 -24.40 6.95
CA SER A 7 -2.83 -23.29 6.01
C SER A 7 -3.97 -23.46 4.99
N LYS A 8 -5.10 -22.78 5.25
CA LYS A 8 -6.25 -22.77 4.33
C LYS A 8 -5.98 -21.82 3.18
N TRP A 9 -6.00 -22.35 1.96
CA TRP A 9 -5.92 -21.54 0.75
C TRP A 9 -7.23 -20.79 0.55
N VAL A 10 -7.14 -19.46 0.38
CA VAL A 10 -8.29 -18.61 0.06
C VAL A 10 -8.08 -18.04 -1.34
N LYS A 11 -9.08 -18.21 -2.21
CA LYS A 11 -9.06 -17.61 -3.55
C LYS A 11 -9.68 -16.22 -3.48
N LEU A 12 -8.87 -15.20 -3.69
CA LEU A 12 -9.30 -13.80 -3.75
C LEU A 12 -9.48 -13.37 -5.21
N LYS A 13 -10.43 -12.44 -5.44
CA LYS A 13 -10.53 -11.74 -6.72
C LYS A 13 -9.63 -10.52 -6.67
N ALA A 14 -8.85 -10.30 -7.72
CA ALA A 14 -8.10 -9.06 -7.86
C ALA A 14 -9.09 -7.89 -8.04
N VAL A 15 -8.75 -6.76 -7.43
CA VAL A 15 -9.44 -5.48 -7.58
C VAL A 15 -8.40 -4.48 -8.05
N GLU A 16 -8.82 -3.48 -8.84
CA GLU A 16 -7.94 -2.40 -9.26
C GLU A 16 -7.44 -1.61 -8.05
N ALA A 17 -6.16 -1.22 -8.07
CA ALA A 17 -5.56 -0.37 -7.06
C ALA A 17 -5.84 1.09 -7.42
N THR A 18 -6.97 1.62 -6.96
CA THR A 18 -7.31 3.04 -7.04
C THR A 18 -7.05 3.69 -5.68
N PRO A 19 -6.89 5.02 -5.61
CA PRO A 19 -6.77 5.72 -4.32
C PRO A 19 -7.90 5.38 -3.34
N GLU A 20 -9.12 5.20 -3.85
CA GLU A 20 -10.28 4.84 -3.04
C GLU A 20 -10.25 3.38 -2.56
N SER A 21 -9.83 2.44 -3.42
CA SER A 21 -9.80 1.01 -3.06
C SER A 21 -8.63 0.65 -2.14
N PHE A 22 -7.56 1.45 -2.17
CA PHE A 22 -6.32 1.20 -1.42
C PHE A 22 -6.13 2.10 -0.20
N GLY A 23 -6.97 3.13 -0.03
CA GLY A 23 -6.78 4.20 0.96
C GLY A 23 -6.65 3.74 2.42
N GLU A 24 -7.26 2.62 2.80
CA GLU A 24 -7.14 2.04 4.15
C GLU A 24 -5.74 1.44 4.43
N TYR A 25 -4.99 1.11 3.38
CA TYR A 25 -3.68 0.47 3.48
C TYR A 25 -2.53 1.43 3.17
N GLY A 26 -2.82 2.54 2.50
CA GLY A 26 -1.84 3.55 2.14
C GLY A 26 -2.22 4.26 0.84
N GLN A 27 -1.22 4.52 0.02
CA GLN A 27 -1.34 5.32 -1.20
C GLN A 27 -1.01 4.48 -2.44
N VAL A 28 -1.69 4.79 -3.55
CA VAL A 28 -1.30 4.34 -4.88
C VAL A 28 -0.38 5.37 -5.50
N VAL A 29 0.81 4.94 -5.94
CA VAL A 29 1.79 5.78 -6.65
C VAL A 29 1.83 5.35 -8.10
N GLU A 30 1.72 6.31 -9.02
CA GLU A 30 1.70 6.09 -10.46
C GLU A 30 2.93 6.67 -11.15
N ALA A 31 3.14 6.28 -12.41
CA ALA A 31 4.23 6.81 -13.20
C ALA A 31 3.97 8.29 -13.53
N SER A 32 4.93 9.14 -13.19
CA SER A 32 4.95 10.55 -13.60
C SER A 32 5.98 10.75 -14.73
N PRO A 33 5.77 11.74 -15.61
CA PRO A 33 6.77 12.21 -16.55
C PRO A 33 8.16 12.44 -15.93
N ASP A 34 9.21 12.14 -16.70
CA ASP A 34 10.57 12.44 -16.28
C ASP A 34 10.76 13.95 -16.06
N GLY A 35 11.37 14.30 -14.92
CA GLY A 35 11.65 15.69 -14.56
C GLY A 35 10.49 16.42 -13.87
N ASP A 36 9.37 15.73 -13.62
CA ASP A 36 8.32 16.27 -12.75
C ASP A 36 8.81 16.48 -11.32
N VAL A 37 8.26 17.51 -10.69
CA VAL A 37 8.60 17.90 -9.32
C VAL A 37 7.74 17.10 -8.34
N PHE A 38 8.33 16.72 -7.21
CA PHE A 38 7.62 16.08 -6.11
C PHE A 38 6.36 16.87 -5.72
N GLY A 39 5.24 16.16 -5.64
CA GLY A 39 3.92 16.67 -5.33
C GLY A 39 3.06 15.66 -4.56
N PRO A 40 1.75 15.93 -4.42
CA PRO A 40 0.84 15.11 -3.61
C PRO A 40 0.66 13.67 -4.12
N SER A 41 0.95 13.43 -5.40
CA SER A 41 0.81 12.09 -6.02
C SER A 41 2.01 11.18 -5.75
N ASP A 42 3.13 11.72 -5.29
CA ASP A 42 4.31 10.94 -4.91
C ASP A 42 4.12 10.22 -3.58
N ALA A 43 4.98 9.23 -3.31
CA ALA A 43 4.99 8.54 -2.03
C ALA A 43 5.22 9.53 -0.87
N GLN A 44 4.23 9.66 0.01
CA GLN A 44 4.33 10.53 1.18
C GLN A 44 4.93 9.78 2.37
N LEU A 45 5.83 10.46 3.10
CA LEU A 45 6.40 9.92 4.34
C LEU A 45 5.44 10.20 5.51
N ASP A 46 4.73 9.18 5.96
CA ASP A 46 3.93 9.26 7.19
C ASP A 46 4.77 8.88 8.42
N LEU A 47 5.04 9.87 9.28
CA LEU A 47 5.77 9.71 10.54
C LEU A 47 4.85 9.63 11.77
N SER A 48 3.53 9.62 11.58
CA SER A 48 2.56 9.54 12.67
C SER A 48 2.67 8.23 13.46
N HIS A 49 3.21 7.18 12.84
CA HIS A 49 3.44 5.86 13.42
C HIS A 49 4.85 5.66 14.01
N GLY A 50 5.65 6.74 14.11
CA GLY A 50 7.03 6.71 14.64
C GLY A 50 8.10 6.77 13.55
N VAL A 51 9.34 6.47 13.91
CA VAL A 51 10.47 6.48 12.96
C VAL A 51 10.50 5.16 12.20
N PRO A 52 10.35 5.16 10.85
CA PRO A 52 10.51 3.95 10.04
C PRO A 52 11.90 3.35 10.27
N ARG A 53 11.98 2.06 10.60
CA ARG A 53 13.23 1.31 10.79
C ARG A 53 13.45 0.30 9.69
#